data_AF-A0A973GAP1-F1
#
_entry.id   AF-A0A973GAP1-F1
#
_cell.length_a   1.000
_cell.length_b   1.000
_cell.length_c   1.000
_cell.angle_alpha   90.00
_cell.angle_beta   90.00
_cell.angle_gamma   90.00
#
_symmetry.space_group_name_H-M   'P 1'
#
loop_
_entity.id
_entity.type
_entity.pdbx_description
1 polymer ?
#
loop_
_entity_poly.entity_id
_entity_poly.type
_entity_poly.pdbx_seq_one_letter_code
_entity_poly.pdbx_strand_id
1 'polypeptide(L)'
;MLAVSPVAPTWTAAWDAALTALELDVDAAERMLALDHIADAPPDPWRAPQGLGPLPAPLADRARTLLARQIEIGQRLAEAAELSRRHSRAALALRSRGPAMPVYVDLPA
;
A
#
# COMPACT_ATOMS: atom_id res chain seq x y z
N MET A 1 19.49 -34.69 -25.07
CA MET A 1 20.02 -33.43 -25.62
C MET A 1 18.88 -32.41 -25.64
N LEU A 2 18.68 -31.70 -24.51
CA LEU A 2 17.61 -30.71 -24.38
C LEU A 2 18.09 -29.40 -25.00
N ALA A 3 17.38 -28.95 -26.04
CA ALA A 3 17.66 -27.69 -26.71
C ALA A 3 17.38 -26.52 -25.76
N VAL A 4 18.42 -25.76 -25.41
CA VAL A 4 18.26 -24.45 -24.77
C VAL A 4 17.72 -23.50 -25.84
N SER A 5 16.44 -23.13 -25.75
CA SER A 5 15.83 -22.20 -26.71
C SER A 5 16.25 -20.75 -26.36
N PRO A 6 16.56 -19.90 -27.35
CA PRO A 6 17.01 -18.51 -27.16
C PRO A 6 15.85 -17.56 -26.82
N VAL A 7 14.94 -17.98 -25.95
CA VAL A 7 13.72 -17.25 -25.55
C VAL A 7 13.95 -16.26 -24.39
N ALA A 8 15.14 -16.30 -23.79
CA ALA A 8 15.55 -15.41 -22.70
C ALA A 8 15.43 -13.89 -23.00
N PRO A 9 15.75 -13.36 -24.20
CA PRO A 9 15.69 -11.92 -24.44
C PRO A 9 14.25 -11.37 -24.56
N THR A 10 13.28 -12.15 -25.05
CA THR A 10 11.91 -11.65 -25.26
C THR A 10 11.17 -11.39 -23.95
N TRP A 11 11.35 -12.27 -22.95
CA TRP A 11 10.69 -12.08 -21.65
C TRP A 11 11.45 -11.11 -20.74
N THR A 12 12.75 -10.91 -20.96
CA THR A 12 13.53 -9.97 -20.15
C THR A 12 12.98 -8.56 -20.28
N ALA A 13 12.69 -8.09 -21.51
CA ALA A 13 12.07 -6.79 -21.72
C ALA A 13 10.66 -6.70 -21.11
N ALA A 14 9.87 -7.76 -21.20
CA ALA A 14 8.52 -7.79 -20.60
C ALA A 14 8.57 -7.73 -19.07
N TRP A 15 9.50 -8.47 -18.46
CA TRP A 15 9.75 -8.42 -17.02
C TRP A 15 10.28 -7.07 -16.57
N ASP A 16 11.19 -6.47 -17.33
CA ASP A 16 11.73 -5.15 -17.03
C ASP A 16 10.63 -4.07 -17.06
N ALA A 17 9.78 -4.10 -18.08
CA ALA A 17 8.63 -3.20 -18.18
C ALA A 17 7.62 -3.42 -17.04
N ALA A 18 7.33 -4.68 -16.71
CA ALA A 18 6.41 -5.01 -15.62
C ALA A 18 6.94 -4.57 -14.24
N LEU A 19 8.23 -4.80 -13.97
CA LEU A 19 8.86 -4.35 -12.72
C LEU A 19 8.92 -2.82 -12.65
N THR A 20 9.21 -2.14 -13.75
CA THR A 20 9.22 -0.67 -13.81
C THR A 20 7.84 -0.09 -13.52
N ALA A 21 6.78 -0.64 -14.12
CA ALA A 21 5.41 -0.20 -13.84
C ALA A 21 5.06 -0.41 -12.35
N LEU A 22 5.42 -1.57 -11.80
CA LEU A 22 5.14 -1.90 -10.40
C LEU A 22 5.93 -1.01 -9.42
N GLU A 23 7.15 -0.62 -9.76
CA GLU A 23 7.94 0.36 -8.99
C GLU A 23 7.27 1.73 -8.96
N LEU A 24 6.73 2.21 -10.09
CA LEU A 24 6.01 3.48 -10.13
C LEU A 24 4.76 3.47 -9.24
N ASP A 25 4.01 2.37 -9.25
CA ASP A 25 2.83 2.19 -8.39
C ASP A 25 3.21 2.20 -6.90
N VAL A 26 4.32 1.51 -6.56
CA VAL A 26 4.86 1.47 -5.20
C VAL A 26 5.33 2.85 -4.75
N ASP A 27 6.07 3.58 -5.59
CA ASP A 27 6.53 4.94 -5.30
C ASP A 27 5.36 5.92 -5.13
N ALA A 28 4.26 5.73 -5.86
CA ALA A 28 3.04 6.50 -5.67
C ALA A 28 2.38 6.20 -4.32
N ALA A 29 2.24 4.91 -3.96
CA ALA A 29 1.68 4.50 -2.68
C ALA A 29 2.51 4.99 -1.48
N GLU A 30 3.83 4.92 -1.57
CA GLU A 30 4.74 5.45 -0.52
C GLU A 30 4.55 6.96 -0.33
N ARG A 31 4.46 7.72 -1.42
CA ARG A 31 4.22 9.18 -1.35
C ARG A 31 2.87 9.51 -0.75
N MET A 32 1.81 8.78 -1.11
CA MET A 32 0.48 8.96 -0.52
C MET A 32 0.50 8.75 0.99
N LEU A 33 1.15 7.66 1.46
CA LEU A 33 1.31 7.38 2.88
C LEU A 33 2.16 8.44 3.59
N ALA A 34 3.23 8.93 2.95
CA ALA A 34 4.11 9.94 3.55
C ALA A 34 3.44 11.32 3.69
N LEU A 35 2.57 11.67 2.75
CA LEU A 35 1.87 12.97 2.73
C LEU A 35 0.53 12.94 3.47
N ASP A 36 0.15 11.80 4.06
CA ASP A 36 -1.19 11.52 4.60
C ASP A 36 -2.30 11.93 3.60
N HIS A 37 -2.00 11.76 2.31
CA HIS A 37 -2.84 12.24 1.22
C HIS A 37 -3.73 11.11 0.71
N ILE A 38 -5.03 11.31 0.84
CA ILE A 38 -6.04 10.47 0.20
C ILE A 38 -6.23 11.00 -1.22
N ALA A 39 -5.97 10.17 -2.22
CA ALA A 39 -6.23 10.52 -3.61
C ALA A 39 -7.72 10.82 -3.82
N ASP A 40 -8.02 11.83 -4.63
CA ASP A 40 -9.39 12.26 -4.93
C ASP A 40 -10.23 11.15 -5.59
N ALA A 41 -9.56 10.25 -6.32
CA ALA A 41 -10.14 9.06 -6.91
C ALA A 41 -9.32 7.81 -6.54
N PRO A 42 -9.98 6.65 -6.33
CA PRO A 42 -9.26 5.41 -6.10
C PRO A 42 -8.41 5.05 -7.33
N PRO A 43 -7.17 4.57 -7.15
CA PRO A 43 -6.35 4.13 -8.27
C PRO A 43 -6.98 2.93 -8.97
N ASP A 44 -6.59 2.72 -10.22
CA ASP A 44 -7.02 1.54 -10.98
C ASP A 44 -6.63 0.25 -10.24
N PRO A 45 -7.51 -0.77 -10.19
CA PRO A 45 -7.18 -2.03 -9.55
C PRO A 45 -5.97 -2.67 -10.22
N TRP A 46 -4.96 -3.02 -9.41
CA TRP A 46 -3.76 -3.69 -9.90
C TRP A 46 -4.13 -5.00 -10.62
N ARG A 47 -3.53 -5.21 -11.79
CA ARG A 47 -3.70 -6.42 -12.59
C ARG A 47 -2.35 -7.10 -12.73
N ALA A 48 -2.32 -8.39 -12.41
CA ALA A 48 -1.13 -9.19 -12.60
C ALA A 48 -0.72 -9.16 -14.09
N PRO A 49 0.53 -8.78 -14.40
CA PRO A 49 1.02 -8.78 -15.78
C PRO A 49 1.00 -10.19 -16.36
N GLN A 50 0.47 -10.32 -17.58
CA GLN A 50 0.35 -11.60 -18.29
C GLN A 50 1.48 -11.80 -19.28
N GLY A 51 1.73 -13.06 -19.68
CA GLY A 51 2.76 -13.38 -20.67
C GLY A 51 4.19 -13.21 -20.18
N LEU A 52 4.37 -12.95 -18.88
CA LEU A 52 5.66 -13.01 -18.22
C LEU A 52 6.06 -14.48 -18.10
N GLY A 53 7.01 -14.91 -18.94
CA GLY A 53 7.65 -16.21 -18.80
C GLY A 53 8.42 -16.33 -17.48
N PRO A 54 9.32 -17.32 -17.33
CA PRO A 54 10.17 -17.41 -16.15
C PRO A 54 10.94 -16.11 -15.90
N LEU A 55 11.06 -15.74 -14.62
CA LEU A 55 11.82 -14.55 -14.20
C LEU A 55 13.31 -14.70 -14.57
N PRO A 56 13.88 -13.77 -15.35
CA PRO A 56 15.31 -13.79 -15.66
C PRO A 56 16.14 -13.61 -14.40
N ALA A 57 17.19 -14.42 -14.25
CA ALA A 57 18.08 -14.36 -13.08
C ALA A 57 18.65 -12.96 -12.77
N PRO A 58 19.03 -12.12 -13.75
CA PRO A 58 19.52 -10.76 -13.48
C PRO A 58 18.47 -9.84 -12.83
N LEU A 59 17.18 -10.11 -13.02
CA LEU A 59 16.09 -9.31 -12.47
C LEU A 59 15.60 -9.82 -11.10
N ALA A 60 16.14 -10.95 -10.64
CA ALA A 60 15.66 -11.62 -9.43
C ALA A 60 15.87 -10.78 -8.15
N ASP A 61 17.01 -10.11 -8.03
CA ASP A 61 17.26 -9.21 -6.89
C ASP A 61 16.32 -8.00 -6.90
N ARG A 62 16.15 -7.36 -8.06
CA ARG A 62 15.21 -6.24 -8.24
C ARG A 62 13.79 -6.62 -7.83
N ALA A 63 13.30 -7.77 -8.31
CA ALA A 63 11.98 -8.28 -7.96
C ALA A 63 11.84 -8.56 -6.45
N ARG A 64 12.87 -9.13 -5.82
CA ARG A 64 12.87 -9.37 -4.36
C ARG A 64 12.83 -8.07 -3.55
N THR A 65 13.65 -7.09 -3.92
CA THR A 65 13.66 -5.78 -3.27
C THR A 65 12.31 -5.09 -3.40
N LEU A 66 11.70 -5.13 -4.58
CA LEU A 66 10.38 -4.57 -4.82
C LEU A 66 9.30 -5.27 -3.98
N LEU A 67 9.31 -6.60 -3.91
CA LEU A 67 8.38 -7.36 -3.08
C LEU A 67 8.51 -7.02 -1.59
N ALA A 68 9.75 -6.85 -1.09
CA ALA A 68 9.97 -6.44 0.29
C ALA A 68 9.34 -5.07 0.60
N ARG A 69 9.53 -4.09 -0.29
CA ARG A 69 8.89 -2.76 -0.17
C ARG A 69 7.37 -2.87 -0.19
N GLN A 70 6.81 -3.68 -1.08
CA GLN A 70 5.35 -3.90 -1.14
C GLN A 70 4.77 -4.48 0.15
N ILE A 71 5.46 -5.44 0.76
CA ILE A 71 5.05 -6.02 2.05
C ILE A 71 5.07 -4.96 3.15
N GLU A 72 6.14 -4.16 3.22
CA GLU A 72 6.28 -3.08 4.21
C GLU A 72 5.16 -2.04 4.07
N ILE A 73 4.88 -1.59 2.85
CA ILE A 73 3.78 -0.65 2.57
C ILE A 73 2.43 -1.25 2.95
N GLY A 74 2.21 -2.53 2.62
CA GLY A 74 0.99 -3.23 2.98
C GLY A 74 0.76 -3.29 4.49
N GLN A 75 1.82 -3.50 5.27
CA GLN A 75 1.77 -3.46 6.73
C GLN A 75 1.43 -2.06 7.25
N ARG A 76 2.13 -1.03 6.76
CA ARG A 76 1.86 0.38 7.14
C ARG A 76 0.44 0.82 6.80
N LEU A 77 -0.08 0.40 5.65
CA LEU A 77 -1.45 0.70 5.25
C LEU A 77 -2.47 0.01 6.17
N ALA A 78 -2.23 -1.23 6.57
CA ALA A 78 -3.08 -1.95 7.51
C ALA A 78 -3.11 -1.29 8.89
N GLU A 79 -1.95 -0.82 9.37
CA GLU A 79 -1.81 -0.07 10.63
C GLU A 79 -2.58 1.26 10.58
N ALA A 80 -2.40 2.04 9.51
CA ALA A 80 -3.10 3.30 9.30
C ALA A 80 -4.63 3.09 9.25
N ALA A 81 -5.09 2.05 8.55
CA ALA A 81 -6.50 1.69 8.49
C ALA A 81 -7.07 1.31 9.86
N GLU A 82 -6.30 0.61 10.71
CA GLU A 82 -6.70 0.28 12.07
C GLU A 82 -6.79 1.51 12.98
N LEU A 83 -5.81 2.42 12.92
CA LEU A 83 -5.85 3.67 13.66
C LEU A 83 -7.06 4.52 13.26
N SER A 84 -7.34 4.64 11.96
CA SER A 84 -8.49 5.36 11.43
C SER A 84 -9.83 4.78 11.92
N ARG A 85 -9.97 3.44 11.96
CA ARG A 85 -11.15 2.78 12.53
C ARG A 85 -11.33 3.09 14.01
N ARG A 86 -10.26 3.10 14.80
CA ARG A 86 -10.31 3.44 16.24
C ARG A 86 -10.74 4.89 16.45
N HIS A 87 -10.16 5.83 15.73
CA HIS A 87 -10.55 7.24 15.77
C HIS A 87 -12.02 7.43 15.39
N SER A 88 -12.47 6.76 14.34
CA SER A 88 -13.87 6.83 13.90
C SER A 88 -14.85 6.34 14.98
N ARG A 89 -14.52 5.23 15.66
CA ARG A 89 -15.31 4.71 16.79
C ARG A 89 -15.33 5.68 17.97
N ALA A 90 -14.20 6.26 18.34
CA ALA A 90 -14.11 7.23 19.43
C ALA A 90 -14.92 8.50 19.12
N ALA A 91 -14.81 9.03 17.89
CA ALA A 91 -15.56 10.19 17.44
C ALA A 91 -17.08 9.92 17.44
N LEU A 92 -17.49 8.71 17.03
CA LEU A 92 -18.90 8.31 17.11
C LEU A 92 -19.39 8.24 18.56
N ALA A 93 -18.60 7.64 19.45
CA ALA A 93 -18.93 7.55 20.87
C ALA A 93 -19.09 8.95 21.51
N LEU A 94 -18.19 9.89 21.22
CA LEU A 94 -18.29 11.26 21.70
C LEU A 94 -19.55 11.97 21.18
N ARG A 95 -19.91 11.79 19.91
CA ARG A 95 -21.15 12.34 19.34
C ARG A 95 -22.41 11.74 19.96
N SER A 96 -22.39 10.45 20.30
CA SER A 96 -23.52 9.77 20.95
C SER A 96 -23.71 10.16 22.42
N ARG A 97 -22.63 10.62 23.08
CA ARG A 97 -22.69 11.18 24.43
C ARG A 97 -23.16 12.64 24.27
N GLY A 98 -24.47 12.86 24.42
CA GLY A 98 -25.05 14.21 24.39
C GLY A 98 -24.32 15.18 25.33
N PRO A 99 -24.47 16.51 25.15
CA PRO A 99 -23.73 17.50 25.93
C PRO A 99 -23.90 17.22 27.42
N ALA A 100 -22.77 16.98 28.11
CA ALA A 100 -22.78 16.83 29.55
C ALA A 100 -23.27 18.15 30.15
N MET A 101 -24.40 18.13 30.87
CA MET A 101 -24.85 19.32 31.58
C MET A 101 -23.76 19.72 32.57
N PRO A 102 -23.20 20.94 32.47
CA PRO A 102 -22.22 21.40 33.43
C PRO A 102 -22.88 21.48 34.80
N VAL A 103 -22.32 20.79 35.78
CA VAL A 103 -22.72 20.88 37.19
C VAL A 103 -21.74 21.80 37.89
N TYR A 104 -22.25 22.92 38.40
CA TYR A 104 -21.47 23.82 39.25
C TYR A 104 -21.50 23.31 40.69
N VAL A 105 -20.32 23.20 41.30
CA VAL A 105 -20.16 22.85 42.71
C VAL A 105 -19.76 24.11 43.45
N ASP A 106 -20.66 24.64 44.27
CA ASP A 106 -20.32 25.72 45.19
C ASP A 106 -19.51 25.14 46.36
N LEU A 107 -18.31 25.69 46.56
CA LEU A 107 -17.48 25.38 47.73
C LEU A 107 -17.81 26.40 48.83
N PRO A 108 -18.07 25.96 50.07
CA PRO A 108 -18.26 26.89 51.19
C PRO A 108 -16.96 27.63 51.51
N ALA A 109 -17.11 28.89 51.93
CA ALA A 109 -16.02 29.80 52.31
C ALA A 109 -15.26 29.37 53.56
#